data_AF-A0A1C7GU29-F1
#
_entry.id   AF-A0A1C7GU29-F1
#
_cell.length_a   1.000
_cell.length_b   1.000
_cell.length_c   1.000
_cell.angle_alpha   90.00
_cell.angle_beta   90.00
_cell.angle_gamma   90.00
#
_symmetry.space_group_name_H-M   'P 1'
#
loop_
_entity.id
_entity.type
_entity.pdbx_description
1 polymer ?
#
loop_
_entity_poly.entity_id
_entity_poly.type
_entity_poly.pdbx_seq_one_letter_code
_entity_poly.pdbx_strand_id
1 'polypeptide(L)' 'MPKKRKNRPHGHYCKICGEYKANEKFSGKGHAAHICKACSRLSAEEKAERMTLNRMDKWNILRWIEPVIRPSM' A
#
# COMPACT_ATOMS: atom_id res chain seq x y z
N MET A 1 -37.76 8.31 -2.82
CA MET A 1 -36.30 8.51 -2.70
C MET A 1 -36.03 9.07 -1.32
N PRO A 2 -35.15 8.46 -0.49
CA PRO A 2 -33.72 8.74 -0.58
C PRO A 2 -32.86 7.47 -0.50
N LYS A 3 -31.88 7.32 -1.39
CA LYS A 3 -30.88 6.25 -1.30
C LYS A 3 -30.02 6.53 -0.07
N LYS A 4 -30.18 5.72 0.99
CA LYS A 4 -29.28 5.72 2.17
C LYS A 4 -27.84 5.77 1.66
N ARG A 5 -27.16 6.91 1.83
CA ARG A 5 -25.76 7.04 1.46
C ARG A 5 -24.98 6.18 2.44
N LYS A 6 -24.74 4.92 2.03
CA LYS A 6 -23.82 4.01 2.70
C LYS A 6 -22.51 4.75 2.80
N ASN A 7 -22.15 5.15 4.01
CA ASN A 7 -20.87 5.72 4.40
C ASN A 7 -19.81 4.63 4.21
N ARG A 8 -19.54 4.26 2.95
CA ARG A 8 -18.43 3.40 2.60
C ARG A 8 -17.18 4.18 2.98
N PRO A 9 -16.24 3.62 3.75
CA PRO A 9 -14.98 4.30 3.99
C PRO A 9 -14.40 4.64 2.61
N HIS A 10 -14.39 5.92 2.26
CA HIS A 10 -14.07 6.41 0.93
C HIS A 10 -12.55 6.42 0.73
N GLY A 11 -11.93 5.27 0.96
CA GLY A 11 -10.51 5.05 0.88
C GLY A 11 -10.14 4.13 -0.28
N HIS A 12 -9.05 4.44 -0.95
CA HIS A 12 -8.47 3.62 -2.00
C HIS A 12 -7.10 3.09 -1.54
N TYR A 13 -6.79 1.87 -1.96
CA TYR A 13 -5.49 1.25 -1.68
C TYR A 13 -4.42 1.73 -2.65
N CYS A 14 -3.24 2.01 -2.13
CA CYS A 14 -2.07 2.43 -2.87
C CYS A 14 -1.04 1.29 -3.02
N LYS A 15 -0.73 0.87 -4.25
CA LYS A 15 0.22 -0.22 -4.48
C LYS A 15 1.69 0.10 -4.18
N ILE A 16 2.07 1.37 -4.25
CA ILE A 16 3.47 1.82 -4.05
C ILE A 16 3.77 1.95 -2.55
N CYS A 17 2.81 2.46 -1.81
CA CYS A 17 2.96 2.79 -0.40
C CYS A 17 2.39 1.74 0.54
N GLY A 18 1.59 0.79 0.04
CA GLY A 18 1.05 -0.30 0.85
C GLY A 18 -0.09 0.08 1.78
N GLU A 19 -0.53 1.34 1.78
CA GLU A 19 -1.51 1.89 2.72
C GLU A 19 -2.85 2.22 2.04
N TYR A 20 -3.93 2.18 2.83
CA TYR A 20 -5.22 2.75 2.47
C TYR A 20 -5.22 4.27 2.71
N LYS A 21 -5.58 5.04 1.68
CA LYS A 21 -5.65 6.52 1.77
C LYS A 21 -7.02 7.01 1.34
N ALA A 22 -7.45 8.17 1.87
CA ALA A 22 -8.69 8.82 1.46
C ALA A 22 -8.71 9.14 -0.04
N ASN A 23 -9.89 9.10 -0.66
CA ASN A 23 -10.12 9.39 -2.08
C ASN A 23 -9.51 10.72 -2.54
N GLU A 24 -9.51 11.75 -1.69
CA GLU A 24 -8.92 13.07 -1.97
C GLU A 24 -7.41 13.03 -2.21
N LYS A 25 -6.73 12.00 -1.68
CA LYS A 25 -5.29 11.78 -1.87
C LYS A 25 -4.97 11.03 -3.16
N PHE A 26 -5.95 10.69 -3.99
CA PHE A 26 -5.75 10.08 -5.30
C PHE A 26 -6.17 11.06 -6.39
N SER A 27 -5.31 11.24 -7.38
CA SER A 27 -5.66 12.02 -8.58
C SER A 27 -6.45 11.13 -9.54
N GLY A 28 -7.34 11.70 -10.37
CA GLY A 28 -8.20 10.92 -11.28
C GLY A 28 -7.44 9.86 -12.12
N LYS A 29 -6.31 10.24 -12.74
CA LYS A 29 -5.43 9.29 -13.46
C LYS A 29 -4.72 8.29 -12.53
N GLY A 30 -4.39 8.71 -11.32
CA GLY A 30 -3.77 7.86 -10.29
C GLY A 30 -4.73 6.85 -9.66
N HIS A 31 -6.03 7.15 -9.63
CA HIS A 31 -7.07 6.25 -9.12
C HIS A 31 -7.13 4.94 -9.92
N ALA A 32 -7.12 5.01 -11.25
CA ALA A 32 -7.11 3.83 -12.12
C ALA A 32 -5.85 2.96 -11.93
N ALA A 33 -4.72 3.61 -11.62
CA ALA A 33 -3.44 2.92 -11.41
C ALA A 33 -3.24 2.43 -9.96
N HIS A 34 -4.17 2.73 -9.04
CA HIS A 34 -4.01 2.52 -7.60
C HIS A 34 -2.75 3.22 -7.03
N ILE A 35 -2.48 4.43 -7.50
CA ILE A 35 -1.30 5.24 -7.12
C ILE A 35 -1.78 6.54 -6.47
N CYS A 36 -1.34 6.76 -5.23
CA CYS A 36 -1.63 7.98 -4.49
C CYS A 36 -0.99 9.22 -5.15
N LYS A 37 -1.53 10.43 -4.97
CA LYS A 37 -1.01 11.67 -5.55
C LYS A 37 0.45 11.95 -5.14
N ALA A 38 0.79 11.69 -3.87
CA ALA A 38 2.18 11.78 -3.41
C ALA A 38 3.07 10.78 -4.15
N CYS A 39 2.59 9.54 -4.30
CA CYS A 39 3.26 8.46 -4.98
C CYS A 39 3.41 8.71 -6.47
N SER A 40 2.48 9.44 -7.09
CA SER A 40 2.53 9.82 -8.50
C SER A 40 3.60 10.87 -8.77
N ARG A 41 3.87 11.75 -7.79
CA ARG A 41 4.87 12.84 -7.86
C ARG A 41 6.30 12.37 -7.61
N LEU A 42 6.50 11.19 -7.00
CA LEU A 42 7.82 10.60 -6.79
C LEU A 42 8.48 10.20 -8.11
N SER A 43 9.81 10.21 -8.11
CA SER A 43 10.61 9.74 -9.25
C SER A 43 10.48 8.23 -9.44
N ALA A 44 10.88 7.70 -10.60
CA ALA A 44 10.80 6.26 -10.88
C ALA A 44 11.65 5.43 -9.90
N GLU A 45 12.85 5.92 -9.55
CA GLU A 45 13.73 5.32 -8.54
C GLU A 45 13.07 5.26 -7.17
N GLU A 46 12.60 6.39 -6.64
CA GLU A 46 11.94 6.43 -5.32
C GLU A 46 10.69 5.53 -5.27
N LYS A 47 9.93 5.44 -6.37
CA LYS A 47 8.79 4.51 -6.48
C LYS A 47 9.25 3.06 -6.39
N ALA A 48 10.34 2.70 -7.07
CA ALA A 48 10.89 1.34 -7.08
C ALA A 48 11.47 0.97 -5.71
N GLU A 49 12.15 1.88 -5.04
CA GLU A 49 12.64 1.70 -3.68
C GLU A 49 11.49 1.48 -2.70
N ARG A 50 10.44 2.33 -2.74
CA ARG A 50 9.26 2.18 -1.87
C ARG A 50 8.51 0.87 -2.13
N MET A 51 8.40 0.44 -3.39
CA MET A 51 7.81 -0.86 -3.73
C MET A 51 8.66 -2.03 -3.24
N THR A 52 9.98 -1.93 -3.33
CA THR A 52 10.93 -2.92 -2.82
C THR A 52 10.84 -3.03 -1.31
N LEU A 53 10.85 -1.89 -0.60
CA LEU A 53 10.70 -1.82 0.85
C LEU A 53 9.35 -2.41 1.31
N ASN A 54 8.24 -2.03 0.67
CA ASN A 54 6.91 -2.58 0.99
C ASN A 54 6.83 -4.10 0.71
N ARG A 55 7.55 -4.59 -0.31
CA ARG A 55 7.67 -6.03 -0.57
C ARG A 55 8.50 -6.71 0.51
N MET A 56 9.60 -6.10 0.95
CA MET A 56 10.51 -6.65 1.97
C MET A 56 9.89 -6.63 3.37
N ASP A 57 9.08 -5.62 3.70
CA ASP A 57 8.34 -5.53 4.97
C ASP A 57 7.38 -6.71 5.16
N LYS A 58 6.70 -7.12 4.08
CA LYS A 58 5.91 -8.37 4.04
C LYS A 58 6.73 -9.62 4.35
N TRP A 59 7.99 -9.67 3.90
CA TRP A 59 8.88 -10.81 4.18
C TRP A 59 9.45 -10.77 5.60
N ASN A 60 9.70 -9.59 6.15
CA ASN A 60 10.21 -9.47 7.53
C ASN A 60 9.16 -9.86 8.58
N ILE A 61 7.87 -9.59 8.34
CA ILE A 61 6.80 -10.07 9.21
C ILE A 61 6.75 -11.60 9.27
N LEU A 62 6.94 -12.29 8.13
CA LEU A 62 7.00 -13.76 8.10
C LEU A 62 8.20 -14.31 8.87
N ARG A 63 9.35 -13.63 8.81
CA ARG A 63 10.55 -14.03 9.57
C ARG A 63 10.48 -13.73 11.08
N TRP A 64 9.63 -12.79 11.49
CA TRP A 64 9.43 -12.44 12.92
C TRP A 64 8.44 -13.37 13.64
N ILE A 65 7.69 -14.23 12.91
CA ILE A 65 6.71 -15.18 13.46
C ILE A 65 7.28 -16.62 13.49
N GLU A 66 8.54 -16.84 13.09
CA GLU A 66 9.22 -18.12 13.29
C GLU A 66 9.90 -18.15 14.68
N PRO A 67 9.34 -18.84 15.69
CA PRO A 67 10.13 -19.22 16.86
C PRO A 67 11.15 -20.26 16.39
N VAL A 68 12.41 -19.84 16.33
CA VAL A 68 13.63 -20.65 16.45
C VAL A 68 13.41 -22.17 16.30
N ILE A 69 13.39 -22.69 15.06
CA ILE A 69 13.82 -24.07 14.82
C ILE A 69 15.10 -24.01 14.01
N ARG A 70 16.19 -23.77 14.73
CA ARG A 70 17.52 -24.24 14.35
C ARG A 70 17.55 -25.75 14.61
N PRO A 71 17.64 -26.64 13.61
CA PRO A 71 18.36 -27.88 13.85
C PRO A 71 19.86 -27.52 13.83
N SER A 72 20.49 -27.60 15.01
CA SER A 72 21.95 -27.71 15.11
C SER A 72 22.40 -28.96 14.36
N MET A 73 23.52 -28.84 13.64
CA MET A 73 24.44 -29.89 13.14
C MET A 73 23.89 -31.32 12.97
#